data_AF-A0A7X0L3S2-F1
#
_entry.id   AF-A0A7X0L3S2-F1
#
_cell.length_a   1.000
_cell.length_b   1.000
_cell.length_c   1.000
_cell.angle_alpha   90.00
_cell.angle_beta   90.00
_cell.angle_gamma   90.00
#
_symmetry.space_group_name_H-M   'P 1'
#
loop_
_entity.id
_entity.type
_entity.pdbx_description
1 polymer ?
#
loop_
_entity_poly.entity_id
_entity_poly.type
_entity_poly.pdbx_seq_one_letter_code
_entity_poly.pdbx_strand_id
1 'polypeptide(L)'
;MPFAGRRYWDERAKLTLKAVLAAVTAWLVAKYVFGQSQPYFAPLAALLGVYPTVVRSVRESLAYGGGFVIGAALAIPVGLLVGPNIAGIALVVVLAMMASGWRRLGEQASQVPFTALFALLLGGREVVGYTLPRMVDVAVGLVVGLAVNAAVFPPLFLRRGEYAVREMRETLADALGTLADDVVEPAEWRSLWQERESRLVSVQEQARYAVEQGEASLRANPRAKLRGYRLRWRDVPGQWPAPELMTMLDHATAHSRSIAATLRRLADADEAVVPGDGFWREYAELLRALGALVLELPDVPDGAALAEAEKTQCEMERPFLGPRTDAPGLWDPRKELLRLSRLLLDDLRDHRP
;
A
#
# COMPACT_ATOMS: atom_id res chain seq x y z
N MET A 1 23.52 -8.93 -4.36
CA MET A 1 22.24 -8.25 -4.64
C MET A 1 22.36 -7.19 -5.76
N PRO A 2 22.40 -7.55 -7.06
CA PRO A 2 22.48 -6.56 -8.16
C PRO A 2 21.15 -6.26 -8.86
N PHE A 3 20.07 -7.01 -8.58
CA PHE A 3 18.81 -6.92 -9.32
C PHE A 3 17.81 -5.88 -8.79
N ALA A 4 17.93 -5.46 -7.52
CA ALA A 4 17.08 -4.41 -6.94
C ALA A 4 17.40 -3.01 -7.53
N GLY A 5 18.66 -2.76 -7.91
CA GLY A 5 19.11 -1.46 -8.42
C GLY A 5 18.51 -1.10 -9.79
N ARG A 6 18.58 -2.01 -10.78
CA ARG A 6 18.10 -1.73 -12.15
C ARG A 6 16.63 -1.35 -12.20
N ARG A 7 15.80 -2.06 -11.42
CA ARG A 7 14.34 -1.86 -11.41
C ARG A 7 13.93 -0.53 -10.78
N TYR A 8 14.67 -0.11 -9.75
CA TYR A 8 14.51 1.21 -9.14
C TYR A 8 14.82 2.35 -10.11
N TRP A 9 15.88 2.20 -10.92
CA TRP A 9 16.24 3.17 -11.96
C TRP A 9 15.20 3.23 -13.08
N ASP A 10 14.61 2.11 -13.48
CA ASP A 10 13.55 2.09 -14.50
C ASP A 10 12.27 2.81 -14.05
N GLU A 11 11.84 2.60 -12.79
CA GLU A 11 10.68 3.30 -12.23
C GLU A 11 10.94 4.80 -12.07
N ARG A 12 12.13 5.18 -11.60
CA ARG A 12 12.55 6.57 -11.53
C ARG A 12 12.62 7.22 -12.90
N ALA A 13 13.19 6.54 -13.90
CA ALA A 13 13.29 7.06 -15.26
C ALA A 13 11.91 7.37 -15.87
N LYS A 14 10.91 6.50 -15.63
CA LYS A 14 9.53 6.74 -16.09
C LYS A 14 8.90 7.95 -15.41
N LEU A 15 9.08 8.11 -14.10
CA LEU A 15 8.60 9.27 -13.36
C LEU A 15 9.29 10.56 -13.83
N THR A 16 10.62 10.52 -14.02
CA THR A 16 11.39 11.66 -14.52
C THR A 16 10.94 12.07 -15.92
N LEU A 17 10.79 11.10 -16.85
CA LEU A 17 10.33 11.38 -18.21
C LEU A 17 8.93 12.03 -18.20
N LYS A 18 8.05 11.53 -17.34
CA LYS A 18 6.69 12.07 -17.16
C LYS A 18 6.70 13.49 -16.61
N ALA A 19 7.52 13.75 -15.59
CA ALA A 19 7.69 15.07 -15.01
C ALA A 19 8.26 16.07 -16.01
N VAL A 20 9.26 15.65 -16.80
CA VAL A 20 9.84 16.45 -17.90
C VAL A 20 8.78 16.76 -18.95
N LEU A 21 8.00 15.76 -19.40
CA LEU A 21 6.94 15.96 -20.37
C LEU A 21 5.88 16.94 -19.86
N ALA A 22 5.46 16.82 -18.60
CA ALA A 22 4.50 17.73 -17.98
C ALA A 22 5.03 19.18 -17.93
N ALA A 23 6.26 19.37 -17.46
CA ALA A 23 6.88 20.68 -17.34
C ALA A 23 7.05 21.37 -18.70
N VAL A 24 7.58 20.64 -19.70
CA VAL A 24 7.78 21.18 -21.05
C VAL A 24 6.45 21.51 -21.71
N THR A 25 5.45 20.63 -21.59
CA THR A 25 4.11 20.87 -22.16
C THR A 25 3.46 22.10 -21.51
N ALA A 26 3.56 22.24 -20.18
CA ALA A 26 3.00 23.39 -19.47
C ALA A 26 3.64 24.71 -19.90
N TRP A 27 4.97 24.73 -20.07
CA TRP A 27 5.67 25.89 -20.60
C TRP A 27 5.20 26.27 -22.00
N LEU A 28 5.10 25.30 -22.91
CA LEU A 28 4.66 25.54 -24.29
C LEU A 28 3.23 26.07 -24.33
N VAL A 29 2.33 25.47 -23.56
CA VAL A 29 0.92 25.91 -23.48
C VAL A 29 0.84 27.32 -22.91
N ALA A 30 1.51 27.62 -21.80
CA ALA A 30 1.48 28.96 -21.21
C ALA A 30 2.07 30.03 -22.16
N LYS A 31 3.18 29.71 -22.84
CA LYS A 31 3.85 30.64 -23.75
C LYS A 31 3.06 30.90 -25.03
N TYR A 32 2.64 29.84 -25.73
CA TYR A 32 2.08 29.95 -27.08
C TYR A 32 0.56 30.07 -27.11
N VAL A 33 -0.15 29.49 -26.14
CA VAL A 33 -1.62 29.54 -26.10
C VAL A 33 -2.10 30.73 -25.27
N PHE A 34 -1.46 30.99 -24.13
CA PHE A 34 -1.84 32.08 -23.22
C PHE A 34 -0.99 33.36 -23.37
N GLY A 35 -0.03 33.37 -24.31
CA GLY A 35 0.77 34.56 -24.63
C GLY A 35 1.73 35.02 -23.53
N GLN A 36 2.08 34.15 -22.59
CA GLN A 36 2.97 34.50 -21.48
C GLN A 36 4.41 34.62 -21.96
N SER A 37 5.05 35.78 -21.73
CA SER A 37 6.42 36.04 -22.20
C SER A 37 7.46 35.17 -21.49
N GLN A 38 7.28 34.92 -20.19
CA GLN A 38 8.18 34.12 -19.35
C GLN A 38 7.37 33.28 -18.34
N PRO A 39 6.80 32.12 -18.73
CA PRO A 39 5.88 31.36 -17.88
C PRO A 39 6.62 30.42 -16.91
N TYR A 40 7.43 30.95 -16.00
CA TYR A 40 8.26 30.11 -15.11
C TYR A 40 7.46 29.38 -14.02
N PHE A 41 6.28 29.86 -13.63
CA PHE A 41 5.42 29.14 -12.68
C PHE A 41 4.67 27.97 -13.32
N ALA A 42 4.46 27.96 -14.64
CA ALA A 42 3.75 26.89 -15.33
C ALA A 42 4.46 25.53 -15.21
N PRO A 43 5.76 25.38 -15.54
CA PRO A 43 6.46 24.12 -15.34
C PRO A 43 6.59 23.75 -13.85
N LEU A 44 6.79 24.74 -12.95
CA LEU A 44 6.86 24.48 -11.50
C LEU A 44 5.55 23.88 -10.98
N ALA A 45 4.42 24.49 -11.32
CA ALA A 45 3.09 24.00 -10.96
C ALA A 45 2.80 22.64 -11.62
N ALA A 46 3.25 22.42 -12.87
CA ALA A 46 3.10 21.13 -13.53
C ALA A 46 3.87 20.01 -12.84
N LEU A 47 5.09 20.26 -12.38
CA LEU A 47 5.87 19.29 -11.60
C LEU A 47 5.18 18.94 -10.28
N LEU A 48 4.59 19.93 -9.60
CA LEU A 48 3.74 19.71 -8.42
C LEU A 48 2.44 18.97 -8.76
N GLY A 49 1.99 19.01 -10.01
CA GLY A 49 0.88 18.18 -10.48
C GLY A 49 1.25 16.72 -10.70
N VAL A 50 2.54 16.36 -10.79
CA VAL A 50 3.00 14.99 -11.10
C VAL A 50 3.36 14.25 -9.81
N TYR A 51 2.34 13.79 -9.10
CA TYR A 51 2.49 12.86 -7.97
C TYR A 51 2.23 11.42 -8.40
N PRO A 52 2.73 10.42 -7.63
CA PRO A 52 2.47 9.01 -7.91
C PRO A 52 0.97 8.71 -8.00
N THR A 53 0.15 9.13 -7.05
CA THR A 53 -1.31 8.87 -7.14
C THR A 53 -2.06 10.06 -7.71
N VAL A 54 -3.11 9.81 -8.50
CA VAL A 54 -3.96 10.87 -9.07
C VAL A 54 -4.68 11.65 -7.96
N VAL A 55 -5.14 10.98 -6.91
CA VAL A 55 -5.79 11.65 -5.76
C VAL A 55 -4.81 12.56 -5.02
N ARG A 56 -3.58 12.08 -4.75
CA ARG A 56 -2.54 12.95 -4.15
C ARG A 56 -2.21 14.09 -5.08
N SER A 57 -2.01 13.83 -6.38
CA SER A 57 -1.80 14.85 -7.40
C SER A 57 -2.88 15.93 -7.38
N VAL A 58 -4.15 15.56 -7.37
CA VAL A 58 -5.28 16.51 -7.30
C VAL A 58 -5.28 17.27 -5.97
N ARG A 59 -5.16 16.57 -4.83
CA ARG A 59 -5.19 17.18 -3.50
C ARG A 59 -4.04 18.17 -3.32
N GLU A 60 -2.82 17.76 -3.66
CA GLU A 60 -1.63 18.61 -3.55
C GLU A 60 -1.68 19.76 -4.55
N SER A 61 -2.24 19.56 -5.75
CA SER A 61 -2.44 20.64 -6.72
C SER A 61 -3.48 21.66 -6.26
N LEU A 62 -4.58 21.22 -5.66
CA LEU A 62 -5.58 22.10 -5.05
C LEU A 62 -5.02 22.84 -3.84
N ALA A 63 -4.23 22.16 -3.00
CA ALA A 63 -3.55 22.78 -1.87
C ALA A 63 -2.52 23.83 -2.33
N TYR A 64 -1.74 23.52 -3.37
CA TYR A 64 -0.81 24.45 -3.99
C TYR A 64 -1.51 25.65 -4.60
N GLY A 65 -2.55 25.42 -5.42
CA GLY A 65 -3.34 26.49 -6.03
C GLY A 65 -4.02 27.37 -4.97
N GLY A 66 -4.61 26.76 -3.94
CA GLY A 66 -5.20 27.49 -2.81
C GLY A 66 -4.16 28.30 -2.05
N GLY A 67 -2.99 27.71 -1.78
CA GLY A 67 -1.89 28.39 -1.11
C GLY A 67 -1.36 29.57 -1.93
N PHE A 68 -1.25 29.41 -3.25
CA PHE A 68 -0.84 30.48 -4.17
C PHE A 68 -1.86 31.63 -4.17
N VAL A 69 -3.16 31.31 -4.22
CA VAL A 69 -4.24 32.32 -4.17
C VAL A 69 -4.24 33.06 -2.84
N ILE A 70 -4.05 32.36 -1.71
CA ILE A 70 -3.96 32.99 -0.38
C ILE A 70 -2.73 33.91 -0.32
N GLY A 71 -1.58 33.45 -0.79
CA GLY A 71 -0.36 34.25 -0.81
C GLY A 71 -0.51 35.51 -1.66
N ALA A 72 -1.10 35.39 -2.85
CA ALA A 72 -1.45 36.52 -3.71
C ALA A 72 -2.43 37.49 -3.02
N ALA A 73 -3.48 36.98 -2.40
CA ALA A 73 -4.50 37.79 -1.71
C ALA A 73 -3.93 38.56 -0.51
N LEU A 74 -2.87 38.05 0.14
CA LEU A 74 -2.15 38.76 1.20
C LEU A 74 -1.15 39.77 0.64
N ALA A 75 -0.45 39.43 -0.43
CA ALA A 75 0.59 40.30 -1.01
C ALA A 75 0.02 41.56 -1.67
N ILE A 76 -1.13 41.47 -2.34
CA ILE A 76 -1.76 42.61 -3.03
C ILE A 76 -2.04 43.78 -2.07
N PRO A 77 -2.80 43.63 -0.97
CA PRO A 77 -3.10 44.75 -0.08
C PRO A 77 -1.84 45.29 0.62
N VAL A 78 -0.91 44.41 1.02
CA VAL A 78 0.36 44.85 1.65
C VAL A 78 1.21 45.64 0.66
N GLY A 79 1.29 45.19 -0.59
CA GLY A 79 2.03 45.88 -1.65
C GLY A 79 1.42 47.23 -2.03
N LEU A 80 0.09 47.35 -2.03
CA LEU A 80 -0.59 48.61 -2.33
C LEU A 80 -0.53 49.62 -1.17
N LEU A 81 -0.65 49.16 0.08
CA LEU A 81 -0.74 50.05 1.26
C LEU A 81 0.61 50.38 1.88
N VAL A 82 1.53 49.40 1.95
CA VAL A 82 2.82 49.52 2.64
C VAL A 82 3.98 49.57 1.65
N GLY A 83 3.86 48.82 0.55
CA GLY A 83 4.87 48.70 -0.49
C GLY A 83 5.97 47.67 -0.19
N PRO A 84 6.89 47.44 -1.14
CA PRO A 84 7.94 46.42 -1.05
C PRO A 84 9.15 46.91 -0.20
N ASN A 85 8.90 47.32 1.04
CA ASN A 85 9.93 47.76 1.99
C ASN A 85 10.05 46.79 3.17
N ILE A 86 10.98 47.04 4.10
CA ILE A 86 11.21 46.20 5.28
C ILE A 86 9.93 45.97 6.08
N ALA A 87 9.10 47.00 6.25
CA ALA A 87 7.83 46.89 6.97
C ALA A 87 6.81 46.03 6.22
N GLY A 88 6.69 46.19 4.90
CA GLY A 88 5.83 45.38 4.05
C GLY A 88 6.26 43.91 4.03
N ILE A 89 7.57 43.64 3.98
CA ILE A 89 8.12 42.28 4.05
C ILE A 89 7.79 41.64 5.39
N ALA A 90 8.07 42.32 6.51
CA ALA A 90 7.75 41.81 7.84
C ALA A 90 6.25 41.51 7.97
N LEU A 91 5.40 42.43 7.54
CA LEU A 91 3.96 42.29 7.59
C LEU A 91 3.45 41.11 6.75
N VAL A 92 3.86 41.02 5.48
CA VAL A 92 3.37 39.97 4.58
C VAL A 92 3.83 38.58 5.05
N VAL A 93 5.06 38.46 5.56
CA VAL A 93 5.60 37.19 6.05
C VAL A 93 4.84 36.73 7.30
N VAL A 94 4.59 37.63 8.26
CA VAL A 94 3.81 37.30 9.47
C VAL A 94 2.41 36.84 9.08
N LEU A 95 1.70 37.60 8.24
CA LEU A 95 0.35 37.25 7.80
C LEU A 95 0.32 35.91 7.05
N ALA A 96 1.26 35.70 6.14
CA ALA A 96 1.34 34.47 5.36
C ALA A 96 1.72 33.25 6.20
N MET A 97 2.58 33.42 7.21
CA MET A 97 2.92 32.36 8.16
C MET A 97 1.74 31.99 9.05
N MET A 98 0.97 32.98 9.52
CA MET A 98 -0.27 32.72 10.26
C MET A 98 -1.29 31.99 9.38
N ALA A 99 -1.45 32.39 8.12
CA ALA A 99 -2.34 31.74 7.16
C ALA A 99 -1.88 30.31 6.80
N SER A 100 -0.57 30.07 6.77
CA SER A 100 0.03 28.75 6.56
C SER A 100 -0.30 27.75 7.67
N GLY A 101 -0.71 28.19 8.86
CA GLY A 101 -1.14 27.31 9.95
C GLY A 101 -2.45 26.56 9.67
N TRP A 102 -3.15 26.86 8.56
CA TRP A 102 -4.41 26.22 8.23
C TRP A 102 -4.21 24.75 7.83
N ARG A 103 -4.69 23.83 8.66
CA ARG A 103 -4.62 22.36 8.47
C ARG A 103 -5.06 21.85 7.09
N ARG A 104 -5.86 22.62 6.33
CA ARG A 104 -6.33 22.24 4.99
C ARG A 104 -5.26 22.36 3.90
N LEU A 105 -4.17 23.09 4.13
CA LEU A 105 -3.08 23.27 3.14
C LEU A 105 -2.07 22.10 3.13
N GLY A 106 -2.05 21.24 4.15
CA GLY A 106 -1.23 20.03 4.17
C GLY A 106 0.26 20.30 3.93
N GLU A 107 0.89 19.52 3.04
CA GLU A 107 2.32 19.60 2.70
C GLU A 107 2.68 20.90 1.95
N GLN A 108 1.71 21.61 1.37
CA GLN A 108 1.93 22.83 0.57
C GLN A 108 1.78 24.13 1.37
N ALA A 109 1.60 24.05 2.68
CA ALA A 109 1.42 25.22 3.53
C ALA A 109 2.57 26.25 3.41
N SER A 110 3.81 25.76 3.26
CA SER A 110 5.01 26.59 3.07
C SER A 110 5.01 27.41 1.78
N GLN A 111 4.13 27.10 0.82
CA GLN A 111 4.02 27.82 -0.44
C GLN A 111 3.29 29.16 -0.30
N VAL A 112 2.48 29.33 0.76
CA VAL A 112 1.79 30.59 1.05
C VAL A 112 2.77 31.73 1.31
N PRO A 113 3.70 31.66 2.29
CA PRO A 113 4.67 32.71 2.53
C PRO A 113 5.65 32.89 1.36
N PHE A 114 6.03 31.81 0.69
CA PHE A 114 6.86 31.89 -0.51
C PHE A 114 6.18 32.72 -1.61
N THR A 115 4.92 32.40 -1.94
CA THR A 115 4.16 33.13 -2.96
C THR A 115 3.93 34.57 -2.56
N ALA A 116 3.53 34.83 -1.32
CA ALA A 116 3.23 36.18 -0.84
C ALA A 116 4.47 37.09 -0.89
N LEU A 117 5.62 36.57 -0.46
CA LEU A 117 6.88 37.30 -0.49
C LEU A 117 7.34 37.59 -1.92
N PHE A 118 7.29 36.59 -2.81
CA PHE A 118 7.65 36.77 -4.22
C PHE A 118 6.73 37.78 -4.90
N ALA A 119 5.41 37.70 -4.67
CA ALA A 119 4.45 38.65 -5.21
C ALA A 119 4.72 40.09 -4.75
N LEU A 120 5.05 40.29 -3.47
CA LEU A 120 5.40 41.61 -2.95
C LEU A 120 6.71 42.13 -3.54
N LEU A 121 7.79 41.33 -3.52
CA LEU A 121 9.13 41.77 -3.90
C LEU A 121 9.28 41.99 -5.41
N LEU A 122 8.80 41.05 -6.23
CA LEU A 122 8.92 41.12 -7.69
C LEU A 122 7.80 41.94 -8.32
N GLY A 123 6.63 41.98 -7.67
CA GLY A 123 5.52 42.82 -8.12
C GLY A 123 5.71 44.29 -7.78
N GLY A 124 6.43 44.60 -6.70
CA GLY A 124 6.81 45.97 -6.35
C GLY A 124 5.60 46.89 -6.19
N ARG A 125 5.50 47.93 -7.03
CA ARG A 125 4.34 48.84 -7.08
C ARG A 125 3.21 48.35 -7.99
N GLU A 126 3.48 47.38 -8.86
CA GLU A 126 2.53 46.78 -9.80
C GLU A 126 2.19 45.34 -9.38
N VAL A 127 2.03 45.09 -8.08
CA VAL A 127 1.80 43.74 -7.52
C VAL A 127 0.67 43.01 -8.23
N VAL A 128 -0.41 43.71 -8.58
CA VAL A 128 -1.54 43.12 -9.31
C VAL A 128 -1.14 42.69 -10.72
N GLY A 129 -0.43 43.55 -11.46
CA GLY A 129 0.04 43.29 -12.82
C GLY A 129 1.08 42.16 -12.87
N TYR A 130 1.87 42.00 -11.81
CA TYR A 130 2.77 40.86 -11.66
C TYR A 130 2.02 39.58 -11.29
N THR A 131 1.08 39.62 -10.34
CA THR A 131 0.50 38.41 -9.73
C THR A 131 -0.51 37.71 -10.65
N LEU A 132 -1.32 38.47 -11.38
CA LEU A 132 -2.37 37.91 -12.26
C LEU A 132 -1.84 36.96 -13.34
N PRO A 133 -0.81 37.33 -14.14
CA PRO A 133 -0.20 36.40 -15.10
C PRO A 133 0.34 35.13 -14.45
N ARG A 134 0.86 35.22 -13.22
CA ARG A 134 1.42 34.08 -12.49
C ARG A 134 0.34 33.13 -11.99
N MET A 135 -0.83 33.65 -11.64
CA MET A 135 -2.00 32.81 -11.35
C MET A 135 -2.43 32.00 -12.59
N VAL A 136 -2.37 32.60 -13.78
CA VAL A 136 -2.63 31.89 -15.04
C VAL A 136 -1.57 30.82 -15.29
N ASP A 137 -0.29 31.15 -15.12
CA ASP A 137 0.82 30.18 -15.24
C ASP A 137 0.59 28.97 -14.32
N VAL A 138 0.28 29.21 -13.04
CA VAL A 138 0.00 28.15 -12.07
C VAL A 138 -1.21 27.31 -12.49
N ALA A 139 -2.31 27.94 -12.88
CA ALA A 139 -3.51 27.23 -13.32
C ALA A 139 -3.23 26.32 -14.52
N VAL A 140 -2.53 26.84 -15.54
CA VAL A 140 -2.11 26.07 -16.72
C VAL A 140 -1.20 24.91 -16.31
N GLY A 141 -0.21 25.18 -15.46
CA GLY A 141 0.71 24.16 -14.97
C GLY A 141 0.00 23.04 -14.22
N LEU A 142 -0.90 23.37 -13.29
CA LEU A 142 -1.69 22.37 -12.57
C LEU A 142 -2.55 21.53 -13.51
N VAL A 143 -3.27 22.16 -14.45
CA VAL A 143 -4.14 21.45 -15.40
C VAL A 143 -3.32 20.52 -16.31
N VAL A 144 -2.22 21.01 -16.88
CA VAL A 144 -1.35 20.21 -17.76
C VAL A 144 -0.66 19.10 -16.97
N GLY A 145 -0.16 19.40 -15.77
CA GLY A 145 0.44 18.43 -14.86
C GLY A 145 -0.52 17.30 -14.53
N LEU A 146 -1.76 17.61 -14.15
CA LEU A 146 -2.81 16.61 -13.91
C LEU A 146 -3.16 15.83 -15.18
N ALA A 147 -3.29 16.49 -16.33
CA ALA A 147 -3.64 15.84 -17.58
C ALA A 147 -2.57 14.84 -18.03
N VAL A 148 -1.30 15.25 -17.99
CA VAL A 148 -0.16 14.36 -18.25
C VAL A 148 -0.08 13.27 -17.18
N ASN A 149 -0.36 13.61 -15.91
CA ASN A 149 -0.36 12.63 -14.83
C ASN A 149 -1.40 11.53 -15.04
N ALA A 150 -2.60 11.90 -15.49
CA ALA A 150 -3.68 11.00 -15.80
C ALA A 150 -3.47 10.21 -17.11
N ALA A 151 -2.85 10.82 -18.12
CA ALA A 151 -2.66 10.21 -19.44
C ALA A 151 -1.47 9.26 -19.52
N VAL A 152 -0.34 9.60 -18.88
CA VAL A 152 0.97 8.96 -19.09
C VAL A 152 1.29 7.99 -17.95
N PHE A 153 0.55 6.90 -17.84
CA PHE A 153 0.75 5.80 -16.86
C PHE A 153 0.42 6.18 -15.40
N PRO A 154 -0.67 5.66 -14.81
CA PRO A 154 -0.75 5.56 -13.36
C PRO A 154 0.39 4.64 -12.89
N PRO A 155 1.18 5.00 -11.87
CA PRO A 155 2.22 4.12 -11.36
C PRO A 155 1.58 2.80 -10.92
N LEU A 156 2.18 1.73 -11.43
CA LEU A 156 1.76 0.36 -11.27
C LEU A 156 2.07 -0.10 -9.83
N PHE A 157 1.37 0.44 -8.84
CA PHE A 157 1.39 -0.07 -7.47
C PHE A 157 0.82 -1.49 -7.39
N LEU A 158 0.01 -1.88 -8.38
CA LEU A 158 -0.52 -3.24 -8.56
C LEU A 158 0.57 -4.31 -8.48
N ARG A 159 1.67 -4.11 -9.23
CA ARG A 159 2.80 -5.03 -9.25
C ARG A 159 3.49 -5.13 -7.89
N ARG A 160 3.62 -4.01 -7.17
CA ARG A 160 4.21 -4.02 -5.82
C ARG A 160 3.33 -4.81 -4.85
N GLY A 161 2.00 -4.64 -4.93
CA GLY A 161 1.05 -5.46 -4.18
C GLY A 161 1.18 -6.95 -4.51
N GLU A 162 1.24 -7.32 -5.79
CA GLU A 162 1.44 -8.71 -6.23
C GLU A 162 2.75 -9.31 -5.71
N TYR A 163 3.85 -8.55 -5.79
CA TYR A 163 5.14 -8.99 -5.26
C TYR A 163 5.10 -9.21 -3.75
N ALA A 164 4.48 -8.27 -3.01
CA ALA A 164 4.40 -8.36 -1.56
C ALA A 164 3.49 -9.51 -1.10
N VAL A 165 2.37 -9.76 -1.79
CA VAL A 165 1.52 -10.94 -1.54
C VAL A 165 2.27 -12.23 -1.80
N ARG A 166 3.07 -12.30 -2.87
CA ARG A 166 3.91 -13.48 -3.14
C ARG A 166 4.98 -13.70 -2.07
N GLU A 167 5.65 -12.65 -1.63
CA GLU A 167 6.63 -12.74 -0.54
C GLU A 167 5.98 -13.18 0.79
N MET A 168 4.76 -12.71 1.06
CA MET A 168 3.97 -13.16 2.21
C MET A 168 3.65 -14.65 2.13
N ARG A 169 3.28 -15.16 0.96
CA ARG A 169 3.03 -16.60 0.73
C ARG A 169 4.26 -17.44 0.97
N GLU A 170 5.40 -17.02 0.41
CA GLU A 170 6.68 -17.68 0.61
C GLU A 170 7.05 -17.72 2.10
N THR A 171 6.83 -16.61 2.83
CA THR A 171 7.14 -16.50 4.26
C THR A 171 6.19 -17.35 5.12
N LEU A 172 4.90 -17.41 4.78
CA LEU A 172 3.92 -18.24 5.48
C LEU A 172 4.18 -19.75 5.25
N ALA A 173 4.48 -20.14 4.01
CA ALA A 173 4.82 -21.53 3.70
C ALA A 173 6.10 -21.98 4.44
N ASP A 174 7.11 -21.12 4.50
CA ASP A 174 8.34 -21.33 5.26
C ASP A 174 8.09 -21.44 6.78
N ALA A 175 7.17 -20.63 7.32
CA ALA A 175 6.72 -20.76 8.72
C ALA A 175 5.99 -22.09 8.98
N LEU A 176 5.09 -22.51 8.09
CA LEU A 176 4.40 -23.81 8.20
C LEU A 176 5.37 -24.99 8.10
N GLY A 177 6.39 -24.90 7.23
CA GLY A 177 7.47 -25.88 7.15
C GLY A 177 8.29 -25.97 8.43
N THR A 178 8.60 -24.83 9.05
CA THR A 178 9.30 -24.78 10.34
C THR A 178 8.49 -25.47 11.44
N LEU A 179 7.17 -25.23 11.51
CA LEU A 179 6.29 -25.93 12.45
C LEU A 179 6.24 -27.44 12.18
N ALA A 180 6.29 -27.86 10.92
CA ALA A 180 6.30 -29.28 10.56
C ALA A 180 7.58 -29.97 11.04
N ASP A 181 8.73 -29.32 10.89
CA ASP A 181 10.02 -29.86 11.32
C ASP A 181 10.11 -29.91 12.85
N ASP A 182 9.69 -28.83 13.54
CA ASP A 182 9.71 -28.72 15.00
C ASP A 182 8.83 -29.77 15.70
N VAL A 183 7.73 -30.18 15.07
CA VAL A 183 6.81 -31.20 15.60
C VAL A 183 7.44 -32.61 15.59
N VAL A 184 8.33 -32.90 14.65
CA VAL A 184 8.98 -34.23 14.52
C VAL A 184 10.29 -34.27 15.30
N GLU A 185 11.08 -33.20 15.22
CA GLU A 185 12.37 -33.07 15.90
C GLU A 185 12.36 -31.78 16.75
N PRO A 186 11.82 -31.83 17.98
CA PRO A 186 11.78 -30.67 18.87
C PRO A 186 13.21 -30.29 19.32
N ALA A 187 13.87 -29.44 18.55
CA ALA A 187 15.17 -28.83 18.85
C ALA A 187 14.99 -27.53 19.67
N GLU A 188 15.88 -26.54 19.51
CA GLU A 188 15.72 -25.15 20.00
C GLU A 188 14.54 -24.41 19.31
N TRP A 189 13.39 -25.06 19.16
CA TRP A 189 12.23 -24.60 18.41
C TRP A 189 11.74 -23.21 18.82
N ARG A 190 11.94 -22.83 20.11
CA ARG A 190 11.55 -21.52 20.65
C ARG A 190 12.28 -20.36 19.96
N SER A 191 13.56 -20.51 19.60
CA SER A 191 14.34 -19.42 18.98
C SER A 191 14.02 -19.29 17.49
N LEU A 192 13.95 -20.42 16.79
CA LEU A 192 13.66 -20.47 15.35
C LEU A 192 12.23 -19.99 15.05
N TRP A 193 11.21 -20.47 15.77
CA TRP A 193 9.84 -20.02 15.56
C TRP A 193 9.65 -18.53 15.87
N GLN A 194 10.28 -18.01 16.94
CA GLN A 194 10.20 -16.57 17.26
C GLN A 194 10.78 -15.71 16.14
N GLU A 195 11.92 -16.11 15.57
CA GLU A 195 12.52 -15.43 14.42
C GLU A 195 11.56 -15.45 13.22
N ARG A 196 11.03 -16.63 12.86
CA ARG A 196 10.09 -16.76 11.72
C ARG A 196 8.77 -16.03 11.93
N GLU A 197 8.21 -16.05 13.14
CA GLU A 197 7.00 -15.30 13.51
C GLU A 197 7.23 -13.79 13.38
N SER A 198 8.37 -13.29 13.87
CA SER A 198 8.72 -11.86 13.74
C SER A 198 8.86 -11.43 12.28
N ARG A 199 9.49 -12.28 11.45
CA ARG A 199 9.60 -12.05 10.01
C ARG A 199 8.24 -12.07 9.34
N LEU A 200 7.40 -13.06 9.65
CA LEU A 200 6.04 -13.19 9.11
C LEU A 200 5.19 -11.96 9.40
N VAL A 201 5.19 -11.46 10.65
CA VAL A 201 4.47 -10.23 11.03
C VAL A 201 5.00 -9.01 10.25
N SER A 202 6.33 -8.87 10.12
CA SER A 202 6.92 -7.75 9.40
C SER A 202 6.59 -7.75 7.90
N VAL A 203 6.54 -8.92 7.28
CA VAL A 203 6.17 -9.10 5.87
C VAL A 203 4.66 -8.89 5.67
N GLN A 204 3.83 -9.36 6.62
CA GLN A 204 2.39 -9.15 6.61
C GLN A 204 2.03 -7.66 6.61
N GLU A 205 2.65 -6.85 7.48
CA GLU A 205 2.43 -5.41 7.54
C GLU A 205 2.83 -4.70 6.23
N GLN A 206 3.98 -5.09 5.66
CA GLN A 206 4.46 -4.55 4.39
C GLN A 206 3.53 -4.93 3.22
N ALA A 207 3.04 -6.16 3.19
CA ALA A 207 2.12 -6.64 2.18
C ALA A 207 0.77 -5.94 2.25
N ARG A 208 0.19 -5.79 3.44
CA ARG A 208 -1.05 -5.00 3.67
C ARG A 208 -0.89 -3.58 3.15
N TYR A 209 0.19 -2.89 3.53
CA TYR A 209 0.45 -1.54 3.08
C TYR A 209 0.58 -1.45 1.54
N ALA A 210 1.29 -2.38 0.92
CA ALA A 210 1.46 -2.41 -0.54
C ALA A 210 0.13 -2.64 -1.30
N VAL A 211 -0.72 -3.53 -0.77
CA VAL A 211 -2.05 -3.81 -1.32
C VAL A 211 -2.98 -2.60 -1.16
N GLU A 212 -3.02 -1.98 0.02
CA GLU A 212 -3.82 -0.76 0.26
C GLU A 212 -3.42 0.39 -0.68
N GLN A 213 -2.12 0.60 -0.91
CA GLN A 213 -1.61 1.58 -1.88
C GLN A 213 -2.05 1.26 -3.31
N GLY A 214 -2.05 -0.02 -3.69
CA GLY A 214 -2.55 -0.47 -4.98
C GLY A 214 -4.05 -0.23 -5.16
N GLU A 215 -4.86 -0.53 -4.14
CA GLU A 215 -6.30 -0.29 -4.16
C GLU A 215 -6.64 1.20 -4.25
N ALA A 216 -5.97 2.03 -3.45
CA ALA A 216 -6.13 3.48 -3.49
C ALA A 216 -5.79 4.03 -4.88
N SER A 217 -4.80 3.43 -5.56
CA SER A 217 -4.41 3.80 -6.91
C SER A 217 -5.43 3.37 -7.96
N LEU A 218 -6.07 2.20 -7.80
CA LEU A 218 -7.15 1.74 -8.68
C LEU A 218 -8.42 2.57 -8.55
N ARG A 219 -8.88 2.84 -7.31
CA ARG A 219 -10.05 3.69 -7.04
C ARG A 219 -9.91 5.08 -7.66
N ALA A 220 -8.68 5.56 -7.78
CA ALA A 220 -8.32 6.86 -8.30
C ALA A 220 -8.15 6.92 -9.84
N ASN A 221 -8.37 5.83 -10.58
CA ASN A 221 -8.06 5.79 -12.01
C ASN A 221 -9.16 6.43 -12.89
N PRO A 222 -8.96 7.65 -13.44
CA PRO A 222 -9.97 8.30 -14.29
C PRO A 222 -10.17 7.54 -15.61
N ARG A 223 -9.18 6.76 -16.11
CA ARG A 223 -9.36 5.94 -17.32
C ARG A 223 -10.38 4.81 -17.13
N ALA A 224 -10.48 4.24 -15.92
CA ALA A 224 -11.50 3.23 -15.61
C ALA A 224 -12.91 3.83 -15.62
N LYS A 225 -13.04 5.09 -15.18
CA LYS A 225 -14.32 5.82 -15.11
C LYS A 225 -14.76 6.41 -16.46
N LEU A 226 -13.82 6.91 -17.28
CA LEU A 226 -14.07 7.54 -18.58
C LEU A 226 -14.44 6.54 -19.69
N ARG A 227 -13.94 5.30 -19.65
CA ARG A 227 -14.25 4.27 -20.67
C ARG A 227 -15.52 3.45 -20.39
N GLY A 228 -16.37 3.87 -19.46
CA GLY A 228 -17.66 3.21 -19.24
C GLY A 228 -17.56 1.79 -18.65
N TYR A 229 -16.41 1.42 -18.08
CA TYR A 229 -16.34 0.25 -17.21
C TYR A 229 -17.09 0.61 -15.92
N ARG A 230 -18.38 0.28 -15.87
CA ARG A 230 -19.11 0.16 -14.59
C ARG A 230 -18.44 -0.97 -13.81
N LEU A 231 -17.37 -0.66 -13.10
CA LEU A 231 -16.84 -1.54 -12.08
C LEU A 231 -17.84 -1.52 -10.94
N ARG A 232 -18.82 -2.42 -11.05
CA ARG A 232 -19.58 -2.95 -9.93
C ARG A 232 -18.65 -3.99 -9.31
N TRP A 233 -17.78 -3.51 -8.42
CA TRP A 233 -16.56 -4.15 -7.88
C TRP A 233 -16.76 -5.46 -7.10
N ARG A 234 -17.94 -6.09 -7.18
CA ARG A 234 -18.22 -7.35 -6.47
C ARG A 234 -18.30 -8.57 -7.39
N ASP A 235 -18.37 -8.39 -8.71
CA ASP A 235 -18.79 -9.46 -9.63
C ASP A 235 -17.87 -9.66 -10.87
N VAL A 236 -16.61 -9.20 -10.86
CA VAL A 236 -15.66 -9.52 -11.97
C VAL A 236 -14.41 -10.22 -11.41
N PRO A 237 -14.42 -11.56 -11.33
CA PRO A 237 -13.26 -12.36 -10.98
C PRO A 237 -12.09 -12.11 -11.95
N GLY A 238 -10.86 -11.98 -11.43
CA GLY A 238 -9.66 -12.30 -12.22
C GLY A 238 -8.76 -11.16 -12.73
N GLN A 239 -8.93 -9.88 -12.36
CA GLN A 239 -7.99 -8.82 -12.82
C GLN A 239 -6.94 -8.38 -11.79
N TRP A 240 -7.20 -8.53 -10.48
CA TRP A 240 -6.18 -8.30 -9.44
C TRP A 240 -6.55 -9.03 -8.14
N PRO A 241 -6.10 -10.28 -7.95
CA PRO A 241 -6.50 -11.12 -6.80
C PRO A 241 -5.78 -10.73 -5.50
N ALA A 242 -4.86 -9.75 -5.51
CA ALA A 242 -4.00 -9.44 -4.38
C ALA A 242 -4.75 -9.07 -3.07
N PRO A 243 -5.85 -8.28 -3.07
CA PRO A 243 -6.59 -7.99 -1.84
C PRO A 243 -7.30 -9.19 -1.22
N GLU A 244 -7.92 -10.03 -2.05
CA GLU A 244 -8.59 -11.26 -1.62
C GLU A 244 -7.57 -12.26 -1.08
N LEU A 245 -6.47 -12.46 -1.81
CA LEU A 245 -5.34 -13.28 -1.37
C LEU A 245 -4.73 -12.76 -0.07
N MET A 246 -4.60 -11.44 0.11
CA MET A 246 -4.06 -10.87 1.35
C MET A 246 -4.96 -11.17 2.55
N THR A 247 -6.29 -11.08 2.37
CA THR A 247 -7.26 -11.39 3.44
C THR A 247 -7.19 -12.85 3.85
N MET A 248 -7.10 -13.76 2.86
CA MET A 248 -6.90 -15.18 3.12
C MET A 248 -5.56 -15.46 3.83
N LEU A 249 -4.46 -14.82 3.41
CA LEU A 249 -3.15 -14.97 4.06
C LEU A 249 -3.15 -14.43 5.50
N ASP A 250 -3.95 -13.41 5.79
CA ASP A 250 -4.14 -12.89 7.15
C ASP A 250 -4.81 -13.94 8.05
N HIS A 251 -5.85 -14.61 7.56
CA HIS A 251 -6.52 -15.69 8.28
C HIS A 251 -5.57 -16.88 8.48
N ALA A 252 -4.89 -17.32 7.42
CA ALA A 252 -3.93 -18.43 7.49
C ALA A 252 -2.77 -18.14 8.45
N THR A 253 -2.31 -16.88 8.53
CA THR A 253 -1.31 -16.44 9.51
C THR A 253 -1.85 -16.48 10.95
N ALA A 254 -3.12 -16.11 11.17
CA ALA A 254 -3.74 -16.19 12.49
C ALA A 254 -3.85 -17.65 12.97
N HIS A 255 -4.22 -18.57 12.08
CA HIS A 255 -4.29 -20.00 12.38
C HIS A 255 -2.91 -20.61 12.63
N SER A 256 -1.89 -20.29 11.83
CA SER A 256 -0.52 -20.79 12.05
C SER A 256 0.06 -20.34 13.39
N ARG A 257 -0.19 -19.10 13.81
CA ARG A 257 0.18 -18.60 15.15
C ARG A 257 -0.58 -19.29 16.27
N SER A 258 -1.86 -19.60 16.06
CA SER A 258 -2.66 -20.39 17.01
C SER A 258 -2.14 -21.82 17.15
N ILE A 259 -1.72 -22.46 16.04
CA ILE A 259 -1.07 -23.78 16.05
C ILE A 259 0.23 -23.70 16.86
N ALA A 260 1.11 -22.73 16.56
CA ALA A 260 2.36 -22.55 17.29
C ALA A 260 2.14 -22.25 18.79
N ALA A 261 1.11 -21.48 19.14
CA ALA A 261 0.73 -21.26 20.54
C ALA A 261 0.28 -22.55 21.24
N THR A 262 -0.45 -23.42 20.52
CA THR A 262 -0.89 -24.73 21.02
C THR A 262 0.29 -25.67 21.23
N LEU A 263 1.24 -25.71 20.28
CA LEU A 263 2.50 -26.44 20.42
C LEU A 263 3.35 -25.91 21.59
N ARG A 264 3.37 -24.58 21.82
CA ARG A 264 4.08 -23.99 22.98
C ARG A 264 3.53 -24.49 24.28
N ARG A 265 2.20 -24.51 24.37
CA ARG A 265 1.51 -25.00 25.56
C ARG A 265 1.74 -26.49 25.80
N LEU A 266 1.91 -27.29 24.73
CA LEU A 266 2.24 -28.71 24.83
C LEU A 266 3.67 -28.96 25.29
N ALA A 267 4.63 -28.15 24.85
CA ALA A 267 6.03 -28.26 25.27
C ALA A 267 6.21 -28.05 26.78
N ASP A 268 5.30 -27.32 27.43
CA ASP A 268 5.28 -27.09 28.87
C ASP A 268 4.29 -28.02 29.63
N ALA A 269 3.62 -28.95 28.93
CA ALA A 269 2.60 -29.84 29.51
C ALA A 269 3.17 -31.18 29.99
N ASP A 270 2.45 -31.85 30.90
CA ASP A 270 2.80 -33.20 31.36
C ASP A 270 2.81 -34.23 30.21
N GLU A 271 3.73 -35.19 30.29
CA GLU A 271 3.98 -36.23 29.27
C GLU A 271 2.72 -37.05 28.92
N ALA A 272 1.78 -37.19 29.86
CA ALA A 272 0.49 -37.88 29.67
C ALA A 272 -0.45 -37.19 28.67
N VAL A 273 -0.21 -35.91 28.36
CA VAL A 273 -1.02 -35.09 27.44
C VAL A 273 -0.36 -34.98 26.05
N VAL A 274 0.90 -35.40 25.92
CA VAL A 274 1.67 -35.30 24.67
C VAL A 274 1.23 -36.39 23.67
N PRO A 275 0.87 -36.02 22.43
CA PRO A 275 0.60 -36.98 21.36
C PRO A 275 1.80 -37.91 21.09
N GLY A 276 1.53 -39.15 20.67
CA GLY A 276 2.59 -40.09 20.29
C GLY A 276 3.20 -39.78 18.91
N ASP A 277 4.41 -40.30 18.66
CA ASP A 277 5.23 -40.01 17.47
C ASP A 277 4.51 -40.22 16.12
N GLY A 278 3.58 -41.18 16.05
CA GLY A 278 2.78 -41.42 14.84
C GLY A 278 1.92 -40.22 14.46
N PHE A 279 1.27 -39.60 15.45
CA PHE A 279 0.46 -38.40 15.22
C PHE A 279 1.31 -37.23 14.73
N TRP A 280 2.50 -37.06 15.30
CA TRP A 280 3.39 -35.94 14.95
C TRP A 280 3.94 -36.03 13.54
N ARG A 281 4.29 -37.23 13.06
CA ARG A 281 4.70 -37.41 11.66
C ARG A 281 3.58 -37.09 10.68
N GLU A 282 2.38 -37.60 10.94
CA GLU A 282 1.20 -37.31 10.11
C GLU A 282 0.84 -35.81 10.14
N TYR A 283 0.91 -35.18 11.31
CA TYR A 283 0.64 -33.74 11.46
C TYR A 283 1.69 -32.87 10.74
N ALA A 284 2.96 -33.28 10.75
CA ALA A 284 4.01 -32.60 10.02
C ALA A 284 3.81 -32.70 8.50
N GLU A 285 3.38 -33.87 7.99
CA GLU A 285 3.00 -34.03 6.58
C GLU A 285 1.84 -33.11 6.20
N LEU A 286 0.82 -33.02 7.04
CA LEU A 286 -0.30 -32.10 6.87
C LEU A 286 0.16 -30.63 6.82
N LEU A 287 1.02 -30.19 7.75
CA LEU A 287 1.56 -28.82 7.75
C LEU A 287 2.37 -28.50 6.48
N ARG A 288 3.15 -29.46 5.96
CA ARG A 288 3.88 -29.32 4.69
C ARG A 288 2.92 -29.23 3.50
N ALA A 289 1.86 -30.04 3.47
CA ALA A 289 0.83 -29.98 2.44
C ALA A 289 0.10 -28.63 2.43
N LEU A 290 -0.20 -28.07 3.62
CA LEU A 290 -0.77 -26.73 3.76
C LEU A 290 0.20 -25.63 3.28
N GLY A 291 1.50 -25.76 3.57
CA GLY A 291 2.54 -24.86 3.05
C GLY A 291 2.66 -24.92 1.52
N ALA A 292 2.62 -26.11 0.93
CA ALA A 292 2.61 -26.29 -0.53
C ALA A 292 1.36 -25.67 -1.17
N LEU A 293 0.19 -25.88 -0.56
CA LEU A 293 -1.07 -25.27 -0.98
C LEU A 293 -0.99 -23.73 -0.97
N VAL A 294 -0.38 -23.13 0.06
CA VAL A 294 -0.12 -21.68 0.11
C VAL A 294 0.74 -21.23 -1.08
N LEU A 295 1.74 -22.03 -1.49
CA LEU A 295 2.65 -21.77 -2.62
C LEU A 295 2.05 -22.01 -4.03
N GLU A 296 0.88 -22.62 -4.15
CA GLU A 296 0.18 -22.80 -5.42
C GLU A 296 -0.88 -21.73 -5.72
N LEU A 297 -1.34 -20.97 -4.72
CA LEU A 297 -2.34 -19.92 -4.93
C LEU A 297 -1.85 -18.74 -5.81
N PRO A 298 -2.70 -18.13 -6.66
CA PRO A 298 -4.07 -18.52 -7.01
C PRO A 298 -4.14 -19.59 -8.12
N ASP A 299 -3.01 -19.89 -8.77
CA ASP A 299 -2.90 -20.66 -10.02
C ASP A 299 -2.93 -22.18 -9.78
N VAL A 300 -3.89 -22.69 -9.01
CA VAL A 300 -4.00 -24.14 -8.73
C VAL A 300 -4.56 -24.85 -9.98
N PRO A 301 -3.75 -25.54 -10.80
CA PRO A 301 -4.23 -26.04 -12.09
C PRO A 301 -5.06 -27.33 -11.94
N ASP A 302 -4.66 -28.20 -11.00
CA ASP A 302 -5.20 -29.57 -10.87
C ASP A 302 -5.77 -29.89 -9.48
N GLY A 303 -5.66 -28.98 -8.51
CA GLY A 303 -6.19 -29.19 -7.15
C GLY A 303 -5.48 -30.28 -6.34
N ALA A 304 -4.39 -30.87 -6.84
CA ALA A 304 -3.70 -32.00 -6.23
C ALA A 304 -3.24 -31.71 -4.79
N ALA A 305 -2.61 -30.56 -4.53
CA ALA A 305 -2.15 -30.19 -3.19
C ALA A 305 -3.33 -30.02 -2.19
N LEU A 306 -4.48 -29.54 -2.66
CA LEU A 306 -5.69 -29.47 -1.82
C LEU A 306 -6.26 -30.87 -1.56
N ALA A 307 -6.35 -31.70 -2.59
CA ALA A 307 -6.84 -33.07 -2.43
C ALA A 307 -5.95 -33.87 -1.46
N GLU A 308 -4.63 -33.67 -1.52
CA GLU A 308 -3.67 -34.26 -0.58
C GLU A 308 -3.88 -33.73 0.84
N ALA A 309 -3.94 -32.40 1.03
CA ALA A 309 -4.19 -31.81 2.34
C ALA A 309 -5.55 -32.23 2.94
N GLU A 310 -6.62 -32.27 2.13
CA GLU A 310 -7.95 -32.73 2.56
C GLU A 310 -7.95 -34.20 2.95
N LYS A 311 -7.27 -35.05 2.17
CA LYS A 311 -7.14 -36.47 2.48
C LYS A 311 -6.43 -36.67 3.82
N THR A 312 -5.24 -36.07 4.00
CA THR A 312 -4.46 -36.20 5.23
C THR A 312 -5.24 -35.68 6.45
N GLN A 313 -5.89 -34.51 6.32
CA GLN A 313 -6.73 -33.95 7.38
C GLN A 313 -7.88 -34.90 7.76
N CYS A 314 -8.58 -35.48 6.79
CA CYS A 314 -9.70 -36.40 7.06
C CYS A 314 -9.24 -37.73 7.70
N GLU A 315 -8.09 -38.25 7.29
CA GLU A 315 -7.51 -39.46 7.87
C GLU A 315 -7.16 -39.25 9.35
N MET A 316 -6.56 -38.09 9.69
CA MET A 316 -6.21 -37.74 11.07
C MET A 316 -7.43 -37.42 11.95
N GLU A 317 -8.52 -36.89 11.39
CA GLU A 317 -9.75 -36.61 12.14
C GLU A 317 -10.59 -37.86 12.43
N ARG A 318 -10.51 -38.90 11.57
CA ARG A 318 -11.34 -40.11 11.65
C ARG A 318 -11.41 -40.76 13.05
N PRO A 319 -10.31 -40.90 13.81
CA PRO A 319 -10.33 -41.46 15.17
C PRO A 319 -11.16 -40.64 16.16
N PHE A 320 -11.40 -39.37 15.89
CA PHE A 320 -12.04 -38.42 16.81
C PHE A 320 -13.54 -38.20 16.55
N LEU A 321 -14.10 -38.77 15.47
CA LEU A 321 -15.51 -38.59 15.06
C LEU A 321 -16.53 -39.48 15.80
N GLY A 322 -16.09 -40.39 16.67
CA GLY A 322 -16.96 -41.37 17.35
C GLY A 322 -17.73 -40.83 18.56
N PRO A 323 -18.90 -41.42 18.93
CA PRO A 323 -19.60 -41.08 20.17
C PRO A 323 -18.71 -41.35 21.40
N ARG A 324 -18.58 -40.38 22.32
CA ARG A 324 -17.72 -40.36 23.53
C ARG A 324 -16.27 -39.90 23.36
N THR A 325 -15.85 -39.37 22.21
CA THR A 325 -14.52 -38.74 22.10
C THR A 325 -14.46 -37.38 22.81
N ASP A 326 -15.58 -36.69 23.00
CA ASP A 326 -15.68 -35.44 23.76
C ASP A 326 -15.82 -35.74 25.25
N ALA A 327 -14.72 -36.11 25.92
CA ALA A 327 -14.72 -36.20 27.36
C ALA A 327 -14.95 -34.80 27.96
N PRO A 328 -15.96 -34.60 28.83
CA PRO A 328 -16.19 -33.29 29.44
C PRO A 328 -15.03 -32.92 30.37
N GLY A 329 -14.35 -31.80 30.08
CA GLY A 329 -13.47 -31.11 31.03
C GLY A 329 -11.97 -31.16 30.79
N LEU A 330 -11.44 -31.92 29.83
CA LEU A 330 -10.02 -31.89 29.48
C LEU A 330 -9.80 -31.33 28.07
N TRP A 331 -8.90 -30.35 27.96
CA TRP A 331 -8.36 -29.87 26.68
C TRP A 331 -7.60 -31.01 26.00
N ASP A 332 -8.09 -31.51 24.85
CA ASP A 332 -7.36 -32.46 24.01
C ASP A 332 -6.54 -31.68 22.96
N PRO A 333 -5.21 -31.64 23.07
CA PRO A 333 -4.36 -30.91 22.15
C PRO A 333 -4.46 -31.41 20.70
N ARG A 334 -4.71 -32.71 20.49
CA ARG A 334 -4.83 -33.27 19.13
C ARG A 334 -6.05 -32.72 18.43
N LYS A 335 -7.18 -32.67 19.14
CA LYS A 335 -8.43 -32.09 18.63
C LYS A 335 -8.27 -30.61 18.32
N GLU A 336 -7.57 -29.86 19.18
CA GLU A 336 -7.35 -28.43 18.96
C GLU A 336 -6.45 -28.17 17.76
N LEU A 337 -5.34 -28.91 17.61
CA LEU A 337 -4.46 -28.82 16.45
C LEU A 337 -5.20 -29.17 15.15
N LEU A 338 -5.96 -30.26 15.14
CA LEU A 338 -6.77 -30.65 13.97
C LEU A 338 -7.87 -29.64 13.65
N ARG A 339 -8.49 -29.03 14.66
CA ARG A 339 -9.47 -27.96 14.46
C ARG A 339 -8.83 -26.73 13.80
N LEU A 340 -7.65 -26.33 14.25
CA LEU A 340 -6.93 -25.17 13.70
C LEU A 340 -6.42 -25.44 12.27
N SER A 341 -5.92 -26.63 11.98
CA SER A 341 -5.50 -27.01 10.63
C SER A 341 -6.70 -27.13 9.68
N ARG A 342 -7.86 -27.61 10.16
CA ARG A 342 -9.11 -27.61 9.41
C ARG A 342 -9.59 -26.21 9.05
N LEU A 343 -9.59 -25.28 10.01
CA LEU A 343 -9.96 -23.89 9.77
C LEU A 343 -9.03 -23.23 8.74
N LEU A 344 -7.72 -23.49 8.84
CA LEU A 344 -6.75 -23.01 7.85
C LEU A 344 -7.02 -23.61 6.47
N LEU A 345 -7.28 -24.90 6.37
CA LEU A 345 -7.60 -25.58 5.11
C LEU A 345 -8.89 -25.06 4.47
N ASP A 346 -9.94 -24.86 5.27
CA ASP A 346 -11.23 -24.31 4.81
C ASP A 346 -11.06 -22.87 4.30
N ASP A 347 -10.30 -22.02 5.01
CA ASP A 347 -9.99 -20.66 4.54
C ASP A 347 -9.23 -20.67 3.20
N LEU A 348 -8.27 -21.59 3.02
CA LEU A 348 -7.52 -21.75 1.76
C LEU A 348 -8.38 -22.31 0.62
N ARG A 349 -9.43 -23.10 0.93
CA ARG A 349 -10.37 -23.65 -0.05
C ARG A 349 -11.39 -22.60 -0.50
N ASP A 350 -12.00 -21.90 0.46
CA ASP A 350 -13.15 -21.03 0.22
C ASP A 350 -12.76 -19.73 -0.50
N HIS A 351 -11.47 -19.36 -0.48
CA HIS A 351 -10.92 -18.22 -1.21
C HIS A 351 -10.30 -18.58 -2.58
N ARG A 352 -10.68 -19.73 -3.16
CA ARG A 352 -10.39 -20.07 -4.56
C ARG A 352 -11.39 -19.37 -5.49
N PRO A 353 -10.92 -18.85 -6.65
CA PRO A 353 -11.76 -18.12 -7.60
C PRO A 353 -12.83 -18.98 -8.30
#